data_AF-A0A6M0C0M6-F1
#
_entry.id   AF-A0A6M0C0M6-F1
#
_cell.length_a   1.000
_cell.length_b   1.000
_cell.length_c   1.000
_cell.angle_alpha   90.00
_cell.angle_beta   90.00
_cell.angle_gamma   90.00
#
_symmetry.space_group_name_H-M   'P 1'
#
loop_
_entity.id
_entity.type
_entity.pdbx_description
1 polymer ?
#
loop_
_entity_poly.entity_id
_entity_poly.type
_entity_poly.pdbx_seq_one_letter_code
_entity_poly.pdbx_strand_id
1 'polypeptide(L)'
;SFTKDTSEEVIAIREEQATPIQNQLRQDVTRYRYGQEAHLDETLKRLKLSPTDGERPVLVGVRETLIDGAYTLILEFDSPKIPLEVWQEKQEKITTFFGPNVKAKITQPAENKIDLALIKD
;
A
#
# COMPACT_ATOMS: atom_id res chain seq x y z
N SER A 1 6.10 7.94 -6.69
CA SER A 1 7.49 8.12 -6.20
C SER A 1 7.57 7.87 -4.70
N PHE A 2 8.77 7.87 -4.12
CA PHE A 2 8.92 7.87 -2.66
C PHE A 2 8.51 9.22 -2.07
N THR A 3 7.78 9.20 -0.96
CA THR A 3 7.35 10.42 -0.24
C THR A 3 8.33 10.82 0.86
N LYS A 4 9.16 9.88 1.32
CA LYS A 4 10.22 10.07 2.32
C LYS A 4 11.45 9.29 1.92
N ASP A 5 12.62 9.79 2.35
CA ASP A 5 13.88 9.08 2.20
C ASP A 5 13.86 7.78 3.02
N THR A 6 14.39 6.72 2.42
CA THR A 6 14.54 5.41 3.07
C THR A 6 15.89 5.35 3.77
N SER A 7 15.92 5.01 5.06
CA SER A 7 17.17 4.85 5.81
C SER A 7 18.00 3.65 5.33
N GLU A 8 19.31 3.68 5.56
CA GLU A 8 20.21 2.56 5.23
C GLU A 8 19.80 1.25 5.92
N GLU A 9 19.32 1.34 7.15
CA GLU A 9 18.78 0.19 7.90
C GLU A 9 17.58 -0.45 7.18
N VAL A 10 16.62 0.37 6.75
CA VAL A 10 15.43 -0.13 6.02
C VAL A 10 15.84 -0.70 4.66
N ILE A 11 16.84 -0.12 3.99
CA ILE A 11 17.40 -0.65 2.73
C ILE A 11 18.01 -2.04 2.96
N ALA A 12 18.81 -2.22 4.01
CA ALA A 12 19.42 -3.51 4.32
C ALA A 12 18.35 -4.58 4.61
N ILE A 13 17.35 -4.25 5.44
CA ILE A 13 16.27 -5.18 5.77
C ILE A 13 15.39 -5.50 4.55
N ARG A 14 15.19 -4.54 3.63
CA ARG A 14 14.50 -4.78 2.37
C ARG A 14 15.18 -5.84 1.52
N GLU A 15 16.50 -5.79 1.39
CA GLU A 15 17.26 -6.75 0.58
C GLU A 15 17.13 -8.17 1.12
N GLU A 16 16.94 -8.32 2.43
CA GLU A 16 16.76 -9.60 3.11
C GLU A 16 15.30 -10.09 3.09
N GLN A 17 14.33 -9.20 3.37
CA GLN A 17 12.97 -9.61 3.75
C GLN A 17 11.89 -9.29 2.72
N ALA A 18 12.12 -8.34 1.80
CA ALA A 18 11.04 -7.84 0.95
C ALA A 18 10.47 -8.95 0.05
N THR A 19 9.15 -9.12 0.10
CA THR A 19 8.46 -10.11 -0.73
C THR A 19 8.48 -9.69 -2.20
N PRO A 20 8.29 -10.64 -3.15
CA PRO A 20 8.21 -10.31 -4.56
C PRO A 20 7.18 -9.22 -4.87
N ILE A 21 6.01 -9.27 -4.22
CA ILE A 21 4.94 -8.29 -4.45
C ILE A 21 5.30 -6.90 -3.91
N GLN A 22 5.93 -6.81 -2.74
CA GLN A 22 6.41 -5.52 -2.21
C GLN A 22 7.49 -4.92 -3.12
N ASN A 23 8.43 -5.73 -3.60
CA ASN A 23 9.47 -5.27 -4.53
C ASN A 23 8.90 -4.80 -5.85
N GLN A 24 7.92 -5.52 -6.39
CA GLN A 24 7.25 -5.15 -7.62
C GLN A 24 6.51 -3.81 -7.43
N LEU A 25 5.68 -3.68 -6.38
CA LEU A 25 4.91 -2.45 -6.11
C LEU A 25 5.82 -1.24 -5.96
N ARG A 26 6.88 -1.38 -5.17
CA ARG A 26 7.89 -0.33 -4.99
C ARG A 26 8.48 0.09 -6.33
N GLN A 27 8.86 -0.85 -7.19
CA GLN A 27 9.44 -0.53 -8.50
C GLN A 27 8.42 0.13 -9.43
N ASP A 28 7.18 -0.33 -9.45
CA ASP A 28 6.16 0.18 -10.36
C ASP A 28 5.76 1.62 -10.00
N VAL A 29 5.58 1.92 -8.71
CA VAL A 29 5.24 3.27 -8.22
C VAL A 29 6.42 4.25 -8.32
N THR A 30 7.66 3.75 -8.24
CA THR A 30 8.85 4.61 -8.35
C THR A 30 9.32 4.81 -9.79
N ARG A 31 8.96 3.91 -10.71
CA ARG A 31 9.31 3.99 -12.13
C ARG A 31 8.16 4.49 -13.02
N TYR A 32 7.04 4.95 -12.43
CA TYR A 32 5.82 5.37 -13.15
C TYR A 32 5.37 4.34 -14.19
N ARG A 33 5.33 3.06 -13.81
CA ARG A 33 4.86 1.99 -14.69
C ARG A 33 3.41 1.68 -14.37
N TYR A 34 2.52 1.97 -15.31
CA TYR A 34 1.08 1.74 -15.24
C TYR A 34 0.65 0.26 -15.01
N GLY A 35 1.56 -0.71 -15.12
CA GLY A 35 1.28 -2.15 -15.11
C GLY A 35 0.68 -2.68 -13.80
N GLN A 36 1.28 -2.40 -12.64
CA GLN A 36 0.69 -2.76 -11.35
C GLN A 36 -0.31 -1.76 -10.78
N GLU A 37 -0.20 -0.46 -11.10
CA GLU A 37 -1.26 0.49 -10.75
C GLU A 37 -2.60 -0.02 -11.27
N ALA A 38 -2.65 -0.57 -12.49
CA ALA A 38 -3.85 -1.21 -13.03
C ALA A 38 -4.37 -2.39 -12.19
N HIS A 39 -3.48 -3.24 -11.66
CA HIS A 39 -3.87 -4.41 -10.84
C HIS A 39 -4.34 -3.99 -9.44
N LEU A 40 -3.69 -2.99 -8.86
CA LEU A 40 -4.10 -2.37 -7.60
C LEU A 40 -5.46 -1.67 -7.77
N ASP A 41 -5.64 -0.89 -8.83
CA ASP A 41 -6.89 -0.22 -9.18
C ASP A 41 -8.04 -1.21 -9.41
N GLU A 42 -7.79 -2.30 -10.15
CA GLU A 42 -8.76 -3.38 -10.30
C GLU A 42 -9.17 -3.99 -8.96
N THR A 43 -8.24 -4.08 -8.03
CA THR A 43 -8.50 -4.61 -6.70
C THR A 43 -9.33 -3.64 -5.87
N LEU A 44 -8.96 -2.36 -5.83
CA LEU A 44 -9.75 -1.33 -5.17
C LEU A 44 -11.18 -1.28 -5.73
N LYS A 45 -11.33 -1.42 -7.06
CA LYS A 45 -12.62 -1.59 -7.74
C LYS A 45 -13.39 -2.81 -7.22
N ARG A 46 -12.77 -4.00 -7.22
CA ARG A 46 -13.39 -5.26 -6.75
C ARG A 46 -13.77 -5.22 -5.27
N LEU A 47 -13.01 -4.48 -4.46
CA LEU A 47 -13.26 -4.28 -3.03
C LEU A 47 -14.35 -3.25 -2.75
N LYS A 48 -14.92 -2.63 -3.79
CA LYS A 48 -15.89 -1.53 -3.71
C LYS A 48 -15.33 -0.32 -2.95
N LEU A 49 -14.02 -0.10 -3.00
CA LEU A 49 -13.38 1.15 -2.58
C LEU A 49 -13.51 2.20 -3.71
N SER A 50 -14.71 2.24 -4.31
CA SER A 50 -15.09 3.08 -5.43
C SER A 50 -16.62 3.01 -5.56
N PRO A 51 -17.36 3.97 -4.99
CA PRO A 51 -18.79 4.08 -5.26
C PRO A 51 -19.05 4.45 -6.73
N THR A 52 -18.18 5.30 -7.31
CA THR A 52 -18.16 5.74 -8.71
C THR A 52 -16.72 5.95 -9.22
N ASP A 53 -16.51 6.13 -10.53
CA ASP A 53 -15.17 6.32 -11.14
C ASP A 53 -14.42 7.58 -10.62
N GLY A 54 -15.14 8.61 -10.18
CA GLY A 54 -14.56 9.89 -9.71
C GLY A 54 -14.25 9.97 -8.21
N GLU A 55 -14.55 8.92 -7.45
CA GLU A 55 -14.45 8.90 -5.97
C GLU A 55 -13.43 7.88 -5.47
N ARG A 56 -12.57 7.39 -6.37
CA ARG A 56 -11.54 6.41 -6.03
C ARG A 56 -10.43 7.03 -5.21
N PRO A 57 -9.90 6.28 -4.24
CA PRO A 57 -8.63 6.64 -3.63
C PRO A 57 -7.53 6.67 -4.68
N VAL A 58 -6.68 7.68 -4.62
CA VAL A 58 -5.56 7.89 -5.55
C VAL A 58 -4.27 7.56 -4.83
N LEU A 59 -3.48 6.65 -5.38
CA LEU A 59 -2.13 6.37 -4.88
C LEU A 59 -1.24 7.59 -5.16
N VAL A 60 -0.75 8.24 -4.11
CA VAL A 60 0.10 9.44 -4.24
C VAL A 60 1.58 9.14 -4.08
N GLY A 61 1.93 8.01 -3.48
CA GLY A 61 3.30 7.58 -3.32
C GLY A 61 3.46 6.35 -2.45
N VAL A 62 4.73 6.07 -2.13
CA VAL A 62 5.10 4.98 -1.23
C VAL A 62 6.16 5.44 -0.23
N ARG A 63 6.22 4.74 0.90
CA ARG A 63 7.27 4.87 1.91
C ARG A 63 7.71 3.49 2.40
N GLU A 64 8.99 3.36 2.69
CA GLU A 64 9.56 2.17 3.32
C GLU A 64 9.83 2.45 4.80
N THR A 65 9.53 1.49 5.67
CA THR A 65 9.79 1.57 7.11
C THR A 65 9.94 0.18 7.70
N LEU A 66 10.31 0.10 8.97
CA LEU A 66 10.17 -1.10 9.78
C LEU A 66 8.94 -0.97 10.70
N ILE A 67 8.17 -2.04 10.83
CA ILE A 67 7.14 -2.19 11.86
C ILE A 67 7.50 -3.44 12.63
N ASP A 68 7.77 -3.31 13.92
CA ASP A 68 8.20 -4.41 14.79
C ASP A 68 9.40 -5.20 14.21
N GLY A 69 10.31 -4.49 13.53
CA GLY A 69 11.50 -5.06 12.87
C GLY A 69 11.26 -5.69 11.50
N ALA A 70 10.00 -5.81 11.06
CA ALA A 70 9.65 -6.37 9.76
C ALA A 70 9.66 -5.30 8.65
N TYR A 71 10.21 -5.66 7.50
CA TYR A 71 10.15 -4.81 6.31
C TYR A 71 8.70 -4.46 5.96
N THR A 72 8.42 -3.17 5.84
CA THR A 72 7.09 -2.65 5.55
C THR A 72 7.14 -1.67 4.38
N LEU A 73 6.33 -1.94 3.36
CA LEU A 73 6.03 -0.99 2.29
C LEU A 73 4.67 -0.36 2.58
N ILE A 74 4.63 0.96 2.75
CA ILE A 74 3.40 1.73 2.91
C ILE A 74 3.00 2.28 1.55
N LEU A 75 1.78 1.97 1.12
CA LEU A 75 1.10 2.62 0.01
C LEU A 75 0.27 3.79 0.57
N GLU A 76 0.52 5.00 0.08
CA GLU A 76 -0.10 6.23 0.58
C GLU A 76 -1.19 6.69 -0.38
N PHE A 77 -2.43 6.76 0.09
CA PHE A 77 -3.58 7.14 -0.71
C PHE A 77 -4.17 8.48 -0.28
N ASP A 78 -4.61 9.26 -1.26
CA ASP A 78 -5.62 10.30 -1.07
C ASP A 78 -7.01 9.67 -1.23
N SER A 79 -7.86 9.79 -0.20
CA SER A 79 -9.14 9.09 -0.08
C SER A 79 -10.22 10.01 0.54
N PRO A 80 -10.58 11.14 -0.10
CA PRO A 80 -11.49 12.13 0.49
C PRO A 80 -12.96 11.70 0.52
N LYS A 81 -13.29 10.58 -0.15
CA LYS A 81 -14.66 10.10 -0.33
C LYS A 81 -14.93 8.77 0.37
N ILE A 82 -13.88 8.10 0.84
CA ILE A 82 -13.98 6.79 1.48
C ILE A 82 -13.40 6.89 2.88
N PRO A 83 -14.25 6.75 3.91
CA PRO A 83 -13.80 6.87 5.29
C PRO A 83 -12.97 5.65 5.71
N LEU A 84 -12.20 5.81 6.79
CA LEU A 84 -11.27 4.78 7.30
C LEU A 84 -11.97 3.45 7.59
N GLU A 85 -13.19 3.49 8.13
CA GLU A 85 -13.93 2.31 8.54
C GLU A 85 -14.23 1.40 7.35
N VAL A 86 -14.60 1.99 6.20
CA VAL A 86 -14.86 1.23 4.96
C VAL A 86 -13.60 0.56 4.45
N TRP A 87 -12.44 1.22 4.58
CA TRP A 87 -11.16 0.60 4.27
C TRP A 87 -10.84 -0.56 5.22
N GLN A 88 -10.98 -0.36 6.53
CA GLN A 88 -10.68 -1.38 7.53
C GLN A 88 -11.55 -2.63 7.41
N GLU A 89 -12.82 -2.50 7.01
CA GLU A 89 -13.69 -3.64 6.69
C GLU A 89 -13.14 -4.53 5.57
N LYS A 90 -12.27 -4.00 4.70
CA LYS A 90 -11.68 -4.76 3.59
C LYS A 90 -10.28 -5.26 3.89
N GLN A 91 -9.72 -5.00 5.07
CA GLN A 91 -8.33 -5.31 5.40
C GLN A 91 -7.98 -6.79 5.20
N GLU A 92 -8.85 -7.70 5.60
CA GLU A 92 -8.63 -9.15 5.41
C GLU A 92 -8.55 -9.52 3.93
N LYS A 93 -9.49 -9.02 3.12
CA LYS A 93 -9.48 -9.24 1.67
C LYS A 93 -8.25 -8.63 1.00
N ILE A 94 -7.84 -7.45 1.44
CA ILE A 94 -6.62 -6.77 0.98
C ILE A 94 -5.38 -7.62 1.33
N THR A 95 -5.33 -8.17 2.54
CA THR A 95 -4.26 -9.09 2.97
C THR A 95 -4.21 -10.30 2.05
N THR A 96 -5.34 -10.97 1.81
CA THR A 96 -5.41 -12.12 0.90
C THR A 96 -4.98 -11.76 -0.53
N PHE A 97 -5.32 -10.56 -1.00
CA PHE A 97 -4.97 -10.11 -2.36
C PHE A 97 -3.46 -10.01 -2.57
N PHE A 98 -2.71 -9.44 -1.61
CA PHE A 98 -1.26 -9.33 -1.72
C PHE A 98 -0.53 -10.66 -1.47
N GLY A 99 -1.27 -11.69 -1.10
CA GLY A 99 -0.78 -13.05 -1.05
C GLY A 99 -0.04 -13.38 0.26
N PRO A 100 0.54 -14.59 0.32
CA PRO A 100 1.14 -15.10 1.55
C PRO A 100 2.39 -14.30 1.94
N ASN A 101 2.73 -14.36 3.24
CA ASN A 101 3.89 -13.67 3.84
C ASN A 101 3.78 -12.14 3.83
N VAL A 102 2.57 -11.61 3.65
CA VAL A 102 2.26 -10.19 3.78
C VAL A 102 1.03 -10.03 4.65
N LYS A 103 1.10 -9.13 5.62
CA LYS A 103 -0.03 -8.68 6.42
C LYS A 103 -0.36 -7.24 6.04
N ALA A 104 -1.62 -6.97 5.71
CA ALA A 104 -2.07 -5.59 5.50
C ALA A 104 -2.54 -4.95 6.81
N LYS A 105 -2.16 -3.69 7.04
CA LYS A 105 -2.67 -2.84 8.12
C LYS A 105 -3.07 -1.49 7.55
N ILE A 106 -4.28 -1.04 7.89
CA ILE A 106 -4.85 0.21 7.39
C ILE A 106 -4.91 1.24 8.51
N THR A 107 -4.36 2.42 8.26
CA THR A 107 -4.37 3.55 9.21
C THR A 107 -4.67 4.86 8.48
N GLN A 108 -5.05 5.90 9.24
CA GLN A 108 -5.31 7.23 8.73
C GLN A 108 -4.35 8.23 9.40
N PRO A 109 -3.23 8.60 8.75
CA PRO A 109 -2.28 9.55 9.34
C PRO A 109 -2.79 11.00 9.33
N ALA A 110 -3.74 11.34 8.46
CA ALA A 110 -4.33 12.67 8.34
C ALA A 110 -5.73 12.60 7.73
N GLU A 111 -6.48 13.70 7.80
CA GLU A 111 -7.78 13.81 7.12
C GLU A 111 -7.62 13.46 5.62
N ASN A 112 -8.54 12.64 5.11
CA ASN A 112 -8.54 12.16 3.72
C ASN A 112 -7.29 11.38 3.28
N LYS A 113 -6.34 11.03 4.16
CA LYS A 113 -5.16 10.22 3.81
C LYS A 113 -5.26 8.83 4.40
N ILE A 114 -4.96 7.80 3.61
CA ILE A 114 -4.95 6.41 4.06
C ILE A 114 -3.57 5.80 3.82
N ASP A 115 -3.01 5.23 4.88
CA ASP A 115 -1.80 4.40 4.82
C ASP A 115 -2.23 2.94 4.80
N LEU A 116 -1.91 2.24 3.71
CA LEU A 116 -1.98 0.78 3.60
C LEU A 116 -0.56 0.21 3.76
N ALA A 117 -0.26 -0.27 4.96
CA ALA A 117 1.01 -0.90 5.28
C ALA A 117 0.97 -2.39 4.88
N LEU A 118 1.88 -2.79 3.99
CA LEU A 118 2.15 -4.17 3.63
C LEU A 118 3.37 -4.62 4.42
N ILE A 119 3.13 -5.35 5.51
CA ILE A 119 4.14 -5.78 6.49
C ILE A 119 4.56 -7.20 6.13
N LYS A 120 5.87 -7.48 6.11
CA LYS A 120 6.38 -8.86 5.99
C LYS A 120 5.88 -9.69 7.18
N ASP A 121 5.19 -10.79 6.89
CA ASP A 121 4.72 -11.79 7.87
C ASP A 121 5.61 -13.04 7.82
#